data_AF-A0A2S6BQ10-F1
#
_entry.id   AF-A0A2S6BQ10-F1
#
_cell.length_a   1.000
_cell.length_b   1.000
_cell.length_c   1.000
_cell.angle_alpha   90.00
_cell.angle_beta   90.00
_cell.angle_gamma   90.00
#
_symmetry.space_group_name_H-M   'P 1'
#
loop_
_entity.id
_entity.type
_entity.pdbx_description
1 polymer ?
#
loop_
_entity_poly.entity_id
_entity_poly.type
_entity_poly.pdbx_seq_one_letter_code
_entity_poly.pdbx_strand_id
1 'polypeptide(L)'
;MRSQAVSAQETTASHGRPNDKPAATSTSAAQPFSTPLTPSPNSEKLDLPIETKQSRQAAKIVSSVPAGTVLKGLNFMKNKQDPVALEDHEYPSWLWTALHNKGDTPGGQPKDAEGDLFSKSKKQRRIAAKALRKQQLLDPEALAPKVPLYEQSIDLPGADGTLEGNQEAYRAQEELTKAMREKRRSKIKEDNFLREMS
;
A
#
# COMPACT_ATOMS: atom_id res chain seq x y z
N MET A 1 32.36 -48.29 -26.02
CA MET A 1 31.07 -48.85 -25.55
C MET A 1 30.17 -47.67 -25.17
N ARG A 2 29.34 -47.21 -26.12
CA ARG A 2 27.86 -47.18 -26.05
C ARG A 2 27.29 -46.49 -24.80
N SER A 3 26.92 -45.22 -25.02
CA SER A 3 25.97 -44.42 -24.24
C SER A 3 24.62 -45.13 -24.09
N GLN A 4 24.13 -45.25 -22.86
CA GLN A 4 22.74 -45.64 -22.59
C GLN A 4 21.94 -44.42 -22.15
N ALA A 5 20.85 -44.16 -22.86
CA ALA A 5 19.85 -43.18 -22.51
C ALA A 5 18.92 -43.78 -21.44
N VAL A 6 18.78 -43.09 -20.32
CA VAL A 6 17.83 -43.44 -19.25
C VAL A 6 16.50 -42.75 -19.54
N SER A 7 15.50 -43.58 -19.80
CA SER A 7 14.11 -43.22 -20.09
C SER A 7 13.44 -42.60 -18.86
N ALA A 8 12.80 -41.44 -19.00
CA ALA A 8 11.91 -40.88 -18.00
C ALA A 8 10.63 -41.72 -17.92
N GLN A 9 10.22 -42.13 -16.71
CA GLN A 9 8.92 -42.76 -16.46
C GLN A 9 7.96 -41.72 -15.90
N GLU A 10 6.87 -41.47 -16.62
CA GLU A 10 5.73 -40.66 -16.20
C GLU A 10 4.86 -41.46 -15.23
N THR A 11 4.68 -40.97 -14.01
CA THR A 11 3.75 -41.56 -13.04
C THR A 11 2.35 -40.96 -13.22
N THR A 12 1.51 -41.65 -13.99
CA THR A 12 0.07 -41.33 -14.05
C THR A 12 -0.63 -41.90 -12.82
N ALA A 13 -0.94 -41.03 -11.85
CA ALA A 13 -1.74 -41.39 -10.68
C ALA A 13 -3.19 -41.69 -11.07
N SER A 14 -3.55 -42.97 -11.11
CA SER A 14 -4.92 -43.46 -11.24
C SER A 14 -5.68 -43.25 -9.92
N HIS A 15 -6.59 -42.28 -9.89
CA HIS A 15 -7.64 -42.21 -8.86
C HIS A 15 -9.00 -42.29 -9.56
N GLY A 16 -9.58 -43.49 -9.54
CA GLY A 16 -10.95 -43.72 -10.01
C GLY A 16 -11.96 -43.02 -9.10
N ARG A 17 -12.79 -42.17 -9.69
CA ARG A 17 -13.97 -41.60 -9.04
C ARG A 17 -15.18 -41.95 -9.90
N PRO A 18 -16.10 -42.82 -9.43
CA PRO A 18 -17.35 -43.07 -10.12
C PRO A 18 -18.32 -41.95 -9.73
N ASN A 19 -18.78 -41.16 -10.70
CA ASN A 19 -20.13 -40.62 -10.74
C ASN A 19 -20.30 -39.77 -12.00
N ASP A 20 -20.85 -40.40 -13.04
CA ASP A 20 -21.41 -39.80 -14.23
C ASP A 20 -22.60 -38.90 -13.89
N LYS A 21 -22.48 -37.60 -14.19
CA LYS A 21 -23.59 -36.75 -14.61
C LYS A 21 -23.08 -35.80 -15.70
N PRO A 22 -23.71 -35.74 -16.89
CA PRO A 22 -23.16 -35.05 -18.06
C PRO A 22 -23.26 -33.52 -17.93
N ALA A 23 -22.18 -32.82 -18.30
CA ALA A 23 -22.23 -31.39 -18.55
C ALA A 23 -22.94 -31.14 -19.89
N ALA A 24 -24.07 -30.45 -19.84
CA ALA A 24 -24.81 -30.03 -21.03
C ALA A 24 -23.97 -29.03 -21.84
N THR A 25 -23.48 -29.49 -22.98
CA THR A 25 -23.01 -28.64 -24.07
C THR A 25 -24.24 -28.07 -24.78
N SER A 26 -24.33 -26.74 -24.85
CA SER A 26 -25.23 -26.07 -25.79
C SER A 26 -24.49 -24.90 -26.41
N THR A 27 -23.83 -25.23 -27.51
CA THR A 27 -23.59 -24.36 -28.65
C THR A 27 -24.90 -23.69 -29.05
N SER A 28 -24.94 -22.36 -29.12
CA SER A 28 -25.76 -21.70 -30.13
C SER A 28 -25.10 -20.40 -30.54
N ALA A 29 -24.63 -20.41 -31.77
CA ALA A 29 -24.08 -19.30 -32.50
C ALA A 29 -25.17 -18.33 -32.97
N ALA A 30 -24.71 -17.11 -33.28
CA ALA A 30 -25.20 -16.23 -34.34
C ALA A 30 -26.60 -15.61 -34.22
N GLN A 31 -26.61 -14.32 -33.85
CA GLN A 31 -27.48 -13.31 -34.49
C GLN A 31 -26.67 -12.01 -34.65
N PRO A 32 -26.30 -11.57 -35.87
CA PRO A 32 -25.78 -10.23 -36.10
C PRO A 32 -26.95 -9.24 -36.14
N PHE A 33 -27.18 -8.52 -35.04
CA PHE A 33 -28.13 -7.41 -35.03
C PHE A 33 -27.56 -6.23 -35.84
N SER A 34 -28.08 -6.02 -37.04
CA SER A 34 -28.00 -4.75 -37.74
C SER A 34 -29.41 -4.37 -38.20
N THR A 35 -30.00 -3.39 -37.52
CA THR A 35 -31.05 -2.55 -38.10
C THR A 35 -30.74 -1.08 -37.78
N PRO A 36 -30.87 -0.16 -38.75
CA PRO A 36 -30.40 1.22 -38.67
C PRO A 36 -31.40 2.23 -38.06
N LEU A 37 -30.82 3.31 -37.53
CA LEU A 37 -31.30 4.67 -37.25
C LEU A 37 -32.83 4.96 -37.15
N THR A 38 -33.20 5.38 -35.93
CA THR A 38 -34.09 6.50 -35.52
C THR A 38 -34.95 7.24 -36.56
N PRO A 39 -36.19 7.63 -36.18
CA PRO A 39 -36.37 9.03 -35.75
C PRO A 39 -37.12 9.25 -34.42
N SER A 40 -36.71 10.33 -33.74
CA SER A 40 -37.28 10.96 -32.54
C SER A 40 -38.67 11.57 -32.80
N PRO A 41 -39.54 11.71 -31.79
CA PRO A 41 -39.66 13.04 -31.18
C PRO A 41 -39.90 13.08 -29.66
N ASN A 42 -39.30 14.11 -29.04
CA ASN A 42 -39.67 14.83 -27.82
C ASN A 42 -40.77 14.25 -26.92
N SER A 43 -40.36 13.91 -25.69
CA SER A 43 -41.21 14.10 -24.51
C SER A 43 -40.32 14.46 -23.31
N GLU A 44 -40.43 15.75 -22.97
CA GLU A 44 -40.28 16.37 -21.66
C GLU A 44 -39.95 15.42 -20.50
N LYS A 45 -38.76 15.59 -19.91
CA LYS A 45 -38.44 15.08 -18.58
C LYS A 45 -37.87 16.22 -17.75
N LEU A 46 -38.79 16.81 -17.00
CA LEU A 46 -38.68 17.18 -15.59
C LEU A 46 -37.25 17.25 -15.04
N ASP A 47 -36.86 18.48 -14.71
CA ASP A 47 -35.70 18.86 -13.94
C ASP A 47 -35.65 18.10 -12.60
N LEU A 48 -34.77 17.10 -12.55
CA LEU A 48 -34.24 16.56 -11.31
C LEU A 48 -32.85 17.16 -11.12
N PRO A 49 -32.52 17.75 -9.96
CA PRO A 49 -31.20 18.32 -9.74
C PRO A 49 -30.16 17.21 -9.84
N ILE A 50 -29.33 17.28 -10.89
CA ILE A 50 -28.11 16.51 -10.99
C ILE A 50 -27.19 17.07 -9.91
N GLU A 51 -27.17 16.42 -8.75
CA GLU A 51 -26.10 16.60 -7.78
C GLU A 51 -24.80 16.18 -8.46
N THR A 52 -24.09 17.19 -8.95
CA THR A 52 -22.72 17.09 -9.39
C THR A 52 -21.93 16.46 -8.26
N LYS A 53 -21.48 15.21 -8.46
CA LYS A 53 -20.47 14.55 -7.63
C LYS A 53 -19.31 15.52 -7.49
N GLN A 54 -19.25 16.17 -6.33
CA GLN A 54 -18.10 16.95 -5.94
C GLN A 54 -16.92 15.99 -5.98
N SER A 55 -15.94 16.33 -6.80
CA SER A 55 -14.57 15.82 -6.67
C SER A 55 -14.26 15.75 -5.18
N ARG A 56 -13.82 14.59 -4.67
CA ARG A 56 -13.22 14.50 -3.34
C ARG A 56 -12.04 15.46 -3.33
N GLN A 57 -12.31 16.70 -2.93
CA GLN A 57 -11.30 17.63 -2.50
C GLN A 57 -10.53 16.85 -1.43
N ALA A 58 -9.21 16.77 -1.59
CA ALA A 58 -8.34 16.11 -0.64
C ALA A 58 -8.84 16.49 0.75
N ALA A 59 -9.28 15.49 1.53
CA ALA A 59 -9.90 15.73 2.82
C ALA A 59 -8.95 16.65 3.58
N LYS A 60 -9.37 17.89 3.82
CA LYS A 60 -8.58 18.81 4.62
C LYS A 60 -8.31 18.06 5.91
N ILE A 61 -7.05 17.99 6.32
CA ILE A 61 -6.68 17.37 7.59
C ILE A 61 -7.27 18.31 8.64
N VAL A 62 -8.50 18.02 9.06
CA VAL A 62 -9.25 18.83 10.01
C VAL A 62 -8.79 18.41 11.39
N SER A 63 -8.39 19.39 12.21
CA SER A 63 -8.09 19.12 13.60
C SER A 63 -9.35 18.65 14.33
N SER A 64 -9.17 17.78 15.33
CA SER A 64 -10.29 17.35 16.18
C SER A 64 -10.72 18.41 17.20
N VAL A 65 -9.88 19.42 17.43
CA VAL A 65 -10.09 20.46 18.44
C VAL A 65 -10.33 21.79 17.73
N PRO A 66 -11.55 22.36 17.82
CA PRO A 66 -11.85 23.62 17.14
C PRO A 66 -11.10 24.79 17.80
N ALA A 67 -10.88 25.84 17.01
CA ALA A 67 -10.30 27.09 17.48
C ALA A 67 -11.10 27.67 18.66
N GLY A 68 -10.41 28.28 19.61
CA GLY A 68 -11.01 28.84 20.83
C GLY A 68 -11.19 27.82 21.97
N THR A 69 -10.84 26.55 21.78
CA THR A 69 -10.95 25.55 22.83
C THR A 69 -9.86 25.74 23.90
N VAL A 70 -10.26 25.90 25.16
CA VAL A 70 -9.31 25.99 26.29
C VAL A 70 -8.73 24.60 26.60
N LEU A 71 -7.41 24.45 26.46
CA LEU A 71 -6.70 23.19 26.73
C LEU A 71 -6.40 23.06 28.23
N LYS A 72 -7.33 22.43 28.94
CA LYS A 72 -7.29 22.30 30.40
C LYS A 72 -6.06 21.53 30.88
N GLY A 73 -5.43 22.02 31.94
CA GLY A 73 -4.37 21.31 32.66
C GLY A 73 -2.99 21.33 32.01
N LEU A 74 -2.77 22.21 31.02
CA LEU A 74 -1.44 22.45 30.46
C LEU A 74 -0.67 23.53 31.24
N ASN A 75 -1.37 24.49 31.85
CA ASN A 75 -0.71 25.53 32.62
C ASN A 75 -0.39 25.06 34.05
N PHE A 76 0.89 25.15 34.41
CA PHE A 76 1.38 24.89 35.77
C PHE A 76 1.71 26.17 36.56
N MET A 77 1.58 27.36 35.93
CA MET A 77 1.91 28.65 36.53
C MET A 77 0.69 29.28 37.20
N LYS A 78 0.82 29.69 38.47
CA LYS A 78 -0.29 30.22 39.29
C LYS A 78 -0.98 31.47 38.74
N ASN A 79 -0.25 32.30 37.97
CA ASN A 79 -0.73 33.59 37.46
C ASN A 79 -1.02 33.57 35.96
N LYS A 80 -1.10 32.39 35.33
CA LYS A 80 -1.40 32.26 33.91
C LYS A 80 -2.70 31.49 33.71
N GLN A 81 -3.32 31.68 32.56
CA GLN A 81 -4.48 30.91 32.13
C GLN A 81 -4.02 29.72 31.27
N ASP A 82 -4.84 28.68 31.22
CA ASP A 82 -4.65 27.58 30.26
C ASP A 82 -4.61 28.11 28.82
N PRO A 83 -3.72 27.58 27.96
CA PRO A 83 -3.62 28.01 26.58
C PRO A 83 -4.89 27.68 25.81
N VAL A 84 -5.27 28.58 24.90
CA VAL A 84 -6.42 28.44 24.02
C VAL A 84 -5.95 27.95 22.67
N ALA A 85 -6.66 26.98 22.08
CA ALA A 85 -6.38 26.46 20.75
C ALA A 85 -6.59 27.56 19.69
N LEU A 86 -5.61 27.70 18.80
CA LEU A 86 -5.61 28.62 17.67
C LEU A 86 -6.28 27.98 16.45
N GLU A 87 -6.36 28.69 15.33
CA GLU A 87 -6.88 28.13 14.08
C GLU A 87 -5.87 27.17 13.41
N ASP A 88 -6.34 26.14 12.70
CA ASP A 88 -5.51 25.07 12.13
C ASP A 88 -4.36 25.57 11.23
N HIS A 89 -4.54 26.73 10.60
CA HIS A 89 -3.55 27.33 9.69
C HIS A 89 -2.49 28.17 10.41
N GLU A 90 -2.75 28.61 11.64
CA GLU A 90 -1.76 29.29 12.48
C GLU A 90 -0.76 28.30 13.05
N TYR A 91 -1.13 27.01 13.12
CA TYR A 91 -0.21 25.95 13.49
C TYR A 91 0.76 25.60 12.36
N PRO A 92 2.03 25.33 12.68
CA PRO A 92 3.01 24.91 11.68
C PRO A 92 2.60 23.62 10.95
N SER A 93 2.94 23.53 9.66
CA SER A 93 2.58 22.38 8.80
C SER A 93 3.14 21.03 9.26
N TRP A 94 4.25 21.01 10.00
CA TRP A 94 4.83 19.78 10.52
C TRP A 94 3.94 19.08 11.55
N LEU A 95 3.05 19.82 12.23
CA LEU A 95 2.14 19.26 13.23
C LEU A 95 1.22 18.19 12.63
N TRP A 96 0.73 18.47 11.42
CA TRP A 96 -0.17 17.56 10.69
C TRP A 96 0.56 16.33 10.14
N THR A 97 1.88 16.41 9.99
CA THR A 97 2.72 15.29 9.55
C THR A 97 3.26 14.46 10.73
N ALA A 98 3.17 14.98 11.97
CA ALA A 98 3.80 14.37 13.14
C ALA A 98 3.24 12.98 13.49
N LEU A 99 1.98 12.72 13.17
CA LEU A 99 1.31 11.44 13.45
C LEU A 99 1.48 10.41 12.33
N HIS A 100 2.07 10.75 11.19
CA HIS A 100 2.35 9.76 10.14
C HIS A 100 3.32 8.72 10.71
N ASN A 101 2.79 7.53 11.02
CA ASN A 101 3.63 6.42 11.42
C ASN A 101 4.52 6.04 10.23
N LYS A 102 5.67 5.42 10.49
CA LYS A 102 6.61 4.99 9.44
C LYS A 102 6.02 4.06 8.37
N GLY A 103 4.79 3.57 8.53
CA GLY A 103 4.04 2.79 7.54
C GLY A 103 3.02 3.59 6.71
N ASP A 104 2.69 4.82 7.13
CA ASP A 104 1.67 5.69 6.54
C ASP A 104 2.33 6.81 5.70
N THR A 105 3.37 6.47 4.93
CA THR A 105 3.92 7.43 3.98
C THR A 105 2.90 7.72 2.87
N PRO A 106 2.74 8.98 2.41
CA PRO A 106 1.85 9.36 1.32
C PRO A 106 2.41 8.90 -0.05
N GLY A 107 2.56 7.59 -0.21
CA GLY A 107 3.30 6.92 -1.28
C GLY A 107 3.70 5.49 -0.92
N GLY A 108 3.59 5.09 0.35
CA GLY A 108 3.58 3.69 0.74
C GLY A 108 2.30 3.03 0.22
N GLN A 109 2.45 1.95 -0.54
CA GLN A 109 1.32 1.15 -1.02
C GLN A 109 0.36 0.88 0.15
N PRO A 110 -0.93 1.23 0.05
CA PRO A 110 -1.88 1.00 1.12
C PRO A 110 -1.91 -0.50 1.41
N LYS A 111 -1.33 -0.91 2.54
CA LYS A 111 -1.32 -2.31 2.97
C LYS A 111 -2.73 -2.85 3.25
N ASP A 112 -3.73 -1.97 3.24
CA ASP A 112 -5.10 -2.26 3.65
C ASP A 112 -6.06 -2.56 2.50
N ALA A 113 -5.67 -2.34 1.23
CA ALA A 113 -6.63 -2.44 0.13
C ALA A 113 -6.90 -3.89 -0.34
N GLU A 114 -5.95 -4.81 -0.18
CA GLU A 114 -6.01 -6.13 -0.85
C GLU A 114 -5.77 -7.30 0.13
N GLY A 115 -6.38 -7.26 1.31
CA GLY A 115 -6.39 -8.38 2.26
C GLY A 115 -5.03 -8.74 2.84
N ASP A 116 -4.93 -8.74 4.17
CA ASP A 116 -3.69 -9.15 4.82
C ASP A 116 -3.40 -10.66 4.64
N LEU A 117 -2.19 -11.00 4.19
CA LEU A 117 -1.69 -12.39 4.14
C LEU A 117 -1.70 -13.05 5.53
N PHE A 118 -1.68 -12.26 6.60
CA PHE A 118 -1.72 -12.70 7.99
C PHE A 118 -3.12 -12.58 8.63
N SER A 119 -4.15 -12.27 7.84
CA SER A 119 -5.52 -12.24 8.37
C SER A 119 -5.93 -13.59 8.97
N LYS A 120 -6.71 -13.53 10.05
CA LYS A 120 -7.34 -14.69 10.70
C LYS A 120 -8.28 -15.46 9.75
N SER A 121 -8.81 -14.82 8.71
CA SER A 121 -9.73 -15.44 7.75
C SER A 121 -9.00 -16.12 6.58
N LYS A 122 -9.23 -17.43 6.40
CA LYS A 122 -8.65 -18.22 5.29
C LYS A 122 -9.03 -17.68 3.90
N LYS A 123 -10.25 -17.13 3.75
CA LYS A 123 -10.71 -16.54 2.47
C LYS A 123 -9.91 -15.28 2.13
N GLN A 124 -9.65 -14.43 3.12
CA GLN A 124 -8.88 -13.21 2.93
C GLN A 124 -7.43 -13.53 2.55
N ARG A 125 -6.79 -14.47 3.25
CA ARG A 125 -5.43 -14.94 2.88
C ARG A 125 -5.36 -15.48 1.45
N ARG A 126 -6.38 -16.22 0.99
CA ARG A 126 -6.42 -16.74 -0.39
C ARG A 126 -6.58 -15.63 -1.43
N ILE A 127 -7.38 -14.62 -1.14
CA ILE A 127 -7.56 -13.47 -2.04
C ILE A 127 -6.24 -12.68 -2.12
N ALA A 128 -5.64 -12.37 -0.97
CA ALA A 128 -4.34 -11.71 -0.87
C ALA A 128 -3.24 -12.46 -1.63
N ALA A 129 -3.14 -13.78 -1.46
CA ALA A 129 -2.16 -14.61 -2.17
C ALA A 129 -2.40 -14.63 -3.69
N LYS A 130 -3.65 -14.61 -4.14
CA LYS A 130 -3.99 -14.52 -5.57
C LYS A 130 -3.65 -13.14 -6.14
N ALA A 131 -3.93 -12.07 -5.40
CA ALA A 131 -3.61 -10.72 -5.81
C ALA A 131 -2.10 -10.49 -5.90
N LEU A 132 -1.35 -10.95 -4.90
CA LEU A 132 0.11 -10.90 -4.89
C LEU A 132 0.70 -11.67 -6.08
N ARG A 133 0.20 -12.88 -6.38
CA ARG A 133 0.65 -13.65 -7.56
C ARG A 133 0.33 -12.94 -8.88
N LYS A 134 -0.80 -12.26 -8.98
CA LYS A 134 -1.18 -11.47 -10.15
C LYS A 134 -0.26 -10.26 -10.32
N GLN A 135 0.04 -9.56 -9.24
CA GLN A 135 0.97 -8.43 -9.24
C GLN A 135 2.38 -8.87 -9.64
N GLN A 136 2.87 -9.98 -9.09
CA GLN A 136 4.16 -10.57 -9.47
C GLN A 136 4.24 -10.96 -10.95
N LEU A 137 3.12 -11.40 -11.54
CA LEU A 137 3.06 -11.74 -12.96
C LEU A 137 3.07 -10.49 -13.86
N LEU A 138 2.44 -9.41 -13.40
CA LEU A 138 2.35 -8.15 -14.14
C LEU A 138 3.69 -7.40 -14.14
N ASP A 139 4.35 -7.37 -12.98
CA ASP A 139 5.61 -6.64 -12.78
C ASP A 139 6.74 -7.61 -12.39
N PRO A 140 7.29 -8.37 -13.35
CA PRO A 140 8.35 -9.34 -13.07
C PRO A 140 9.65 -8.68 -12.58
N GLU A 141 9.91 -7.41 -12.92
CA GLU A 141 11.07 -6.66 -12.43
C GLU A 141 10.93 -6.29 -10.94
N ALA A 142 9.72 -5.95 -10.49
CA ALA A 142 9.44 -5.62 -9.10
C ALA A 142 9.57 -6.82 -8.14
N LEU A 143 9.71 -8.04 -8.69
CA LEU A 143 9.99 -9.26 -7.93
C LEU A 143 11.46 -9.38 -7.51
N ALA A 144 12.36 -8.64 -8.15
CA ALA A 144 13.76 -8.63 -7.76
C ALA A 144 13.88 -8.15 -6.29
N PRO A 145 14.67 -8.84 -5.44
CA PRO A 145 14.81 -8.47 -4.03
C PRO A 145 15.33 -7.04 -3.92
N LYS A 146 14.56 -6.15 -3.28
CA LYS A 146 14.98 -4.77 -3.04
C LYS A 146 16.17 -4.78 -2.09
N VAL A 147 17.36 -4.50 -2.63
CA VAL A 147 18.57 -4.36 -1.83
C VAL A 147 18.38 -3.19 -0.85
N PRO A 148 18.47 -3.43 0.46
CA PRO A 148 18.26 -2.39 1.46
C PRO A 148 19.37 -1.34 1.36
N LEU A 149 19.06 -0.09 1.73
CA LEU A 149 19.95 1.06 1.55
C LEU A 149 21.36 0.85 2.12
N TYR A 150 21.47 0.15 3.25
CA TYR A 150 22.75 -0.11 3.91
C TYR A 150 23.61 -1.21 3.25
N GLU A 151 23.07 -1.97 2.28
CA GLU A 151 23.81 -2.97 1.50
C GLU A 151 24.20 -2.44 0.11
N GLN A 152 23.73 -1.25 -0.25
CA GLN A 152 24.07 -0.61 -1.52
C GLN A 152 25.49 -0.03 -1.46
N SER A 153 26.26 -0.24 -2.53
CA SER A 153 27.60 0.32 -2.72
C SER A 153 27.61 1.53 -3.66
N ILE A 154 26.44 2.11 -3.90
CA ILE A 154 26.29 3.29 -4.77
C ILE A 154 26.70 4.50 -3.94
N ASP A 155 27.44 5.41 -4.56
CA ASP A 155 27.85 6.65 -3.91
C ASP A 155 26.62 7.48 -3.51
N LEU A 156 26.66 8.03 -2.30
CA LEU A 156 25.64 8.97 -1.85
C LEU A 156 25.78 10.27 -2.68
N PRO A 157 24.67 10.99 -2.92
CA PRO A 157 24.72 12.25 -3.65
C PRO A 157 25.71 13.21 -2.99
N GLY A 158 26.65 13.71 -3.80
CA GLY A 158 27.66 14.67 -3.38
C GLY A 158 27.08 16.06 -3.19
N ALA A 159 27.69 16.85 -2.32
CA ALA A 159 27.37 18.25 -2.16
C ALA A 159 27.96 19.05 -3.33
N ASP A 160 27.17 19.30 -4.38
CA ASP A 160 27.57 20.08 -5.56
C ASP A 160 27.72 21.60 -5.29
N GLY A 161 27.84 21.99 -4.02
CA GLY A 161 27.96 23.38 -3.56
C GLY A 161 26.67 24.20 -3.60
N THR A 162 25.62 23.69 -4.25
CA THR A 162 24.29 24.31 -4.30
C THR A 162 23.49 24.00 -3.03
N LEU A 163 22.61 24.92 -2.60
CA LEU A 163 21.76 24.71 -1.42
C LEU A 163 20.89 23.45 -1.53
N GLU A 164 20.33 23.17 -2.71
CA GLU A 164 19.52 21.98 -2.97
C GLU A 164 20.36 20.70 -2.89
N GLY A 165 21.50 20.65 -3.58
CA GLY A 165 22.42 19.50 -3.52
C GLY A 165 22.91 19.22 -2.09
N ASN A 166 23.17 20.27 -1.30
CA ASN A 166 23.50 20.11 0.11
C ASN A 166 22.33 19.47 0.90
N GLN A 167 21.10 19.96 0.71
CA GLN A 167 19.92 19.40 1.37
C GLN A 167 19.69 17.92 1.00
N GLU A 168 19.87 17.56 -0.26
CA GLU A 168 19.73 16.18 -0.74
C GLU A 168 20.81 15.26 -0.17
N ALA A 169 22.07 15.71 -0.18
CA ALA A 169 23.17 15.00 0.47
C ALA A 169 22.91 14.76 1.95
N TYR A 170 22.43 15.77 2.68
CA TYR A 170 22.05 15.62 4.10
C TYR A 170 20.93 14.59 4.29
N ARG A 171 19.89 14.63 3.46
CA ARG A 171 18.76 13.69 3.54
C ARG A 171 19.22 12.25 3.29
N ALA A 172 20.02 12.02 2.25
CA ALA A 172 20.54 10.68 1.91
C ALA A 172 21.44 10.11 3.02
N GLN A 173 22.30 10.94 3.62
CA GLN A 173 23.13 10.54 4.75
C GLN A 173 22.30 10.20 6.00
N GLU A 174 21.27 11.00 6.28
CA GLU A 174 20.36 10.77 7.39
C GLU A 174 19.56 9.47 7.20
N GLU A 175 19.12 9.19 5.97
CA GLU A 175 18.42 7.96 5.62
C GLU A 175 19.29 6.72 5.82
N LEU A 176 20.55 6.75 5.33
CA LEU A 176 21.50 5.66 5.56
C LEU A 176 21.76 5.43 7.05
N THR A 177 21.94 6.51 7.80
CA THR A 177 22.16 6.44 9.26
C THR A 177 20.96 5.84 9.98
N LYS A 178 19.74 6.22 9.59
CA LYS A 178 18.49 5.65 10.12
C LYS A 178 18.37 4.15 9.79
N ALA A 179 18.65 3.75 8.55
CA ALA A 179 18.61 2.37 8.10
C ALA A 179 19.63 1.50 8.86
N MET A 180 20.86 1.98 9.03
CA MET A 180 21.90 1.32 9.82
C MET A 180 21.53 1.19 11.29
N ARG A 181 20.91 2.22 11.87
CA ARG A 181 20.44 2.19 13.26
C ARG A 181 19.34 1.15 13.45
N GLU A 182 18.45 1.00 12.48
CA GLU A 182 17.39 -0.01 12.50
C GLU A 182 17.96 -1.43 12.46
N LYS A 183 18.90 -1.71 11.54
CA LYS A 183 19.63 -3.00 11.49
C LYS A 183 20.37 -3.30 12.80
N ARG A 184 21.00 -2.29 13.41
CA ARG A 184 21.69 -2.47 14.69
C ARG A 184 20.71 -2.79 15.81
N ARG A 185 19.54 -2.13 15.83
CA ARG A 185 18.49 -2.38 16.82
C ARG A 185 17.87 -3.77 16.67
N SER A 186 17.62 -4.25 15.46
CA SER A 186 17.13 -5.61 15.25
C SER A 186 18.16 -6.64 15.71
N LYS A 187 19.43 -6.47 15.34
CA LYS A 187 20.52 -7.34 15.78
C LYS A 187 20.62 -7.41 17.31
N ILE A 188 20.63 -6.26 17.99
CA ILE A 188 20.67 -6.22 19.47
C ILE A 188 19.48 -6.97 20.08
N LYS A 189 18.28 -6.85 19.50
CA LYS A 189 17.09 -7.56 19.98
C LYS A 189 17.23 -9.07 19.79
N GLU A 190 17.70 -9.51 18.64
CA GLU A 190 17.97 -10.92 18.35
C GLU A 190 19.03 -11.49 19.30
N ASP A 191 20.17 -10.82 19.44
CA ASP A 191 21.26 -11.22 20.33
C ASP A 191 20.79 -11.32 21.79
N ASN A 192 19.98 -10.34 22.24
CA ASN A 192 19.40 -10.36 23.58
C ASN A 192 18.40 -11.51 23.76
N PHE A 193 17.56 -11.76 22.75
CA PHE A 193 16.59 -12.85 22.79
C PHE A 193 17.27 -14.21 22.82
N LEU A 194 18.28 -14.43 21.97
CA LEU A 194 19.03 -15.68 21.94
C LEU A 194 19.82 -15.92 23.23
N ARG A 195 20.40 -14.85 23.81
CA ARG A 195 21.10 -14.93 25.10
C ARG A 195 20.19 -15.27 26.27
N GLU A 196 18.93 -14.80 26.26
CA GLU A 196 17.95 -15.13 27.31
C GLU A 196 17.42 -16.57 27.17
N MET A 197 17.44 -17.12 25.94
CA MET A 197 16.94 -18.46 25.64
C MET A 197 18.01 -19.57 25.75
N SER A 198 19.29 -19.21 25.91
CA SER A 198 20.43 -20.13 26.06
C SER A 198 20.84 -20.32 27.51
#